data_AF-A0A447PNS3-F1
#
_entry.id   AF-A0A447PNS3-F1
#
_cell.length_a   1.000
_cell.length_b   1.000
_cell.length_c   1.000
_cell.angle_alpha   90.00
_cell.angle_beta   90.00
_cell.angle_gamma   90.00
#
_symmetry.space_group_name_H-M   'P 1'
#
loop_
_entity.id
_entity.type
_entity.pdbx_description
1 polymer ?
#
loop_
_entity_poly.entity_id
_entity_poly.type
_entity_poly.pdbx_seq_one_letter_code
_entity_poly.pdbx_strand_id
1 'polypeptide(L)'
;MEYFVSYYDYYQPEAYVPSSDTFIEKDASVNEHIEQMRLSATKALLERRDVVVVASVSAIYGLGDPDLYLKMMLHLTVGMLIDQRAILRRLAELQYTRNDQAFQRGTFRVRGEGDRHLPG
;
A
#
# COMPACT_ATOMS: atom_id res chain seq x y z
N MET A 1 19.39 -1.64 -1.84
CA MET A 1 19.06 -2.05 -3.22
C MET A 1 17.62 -2.50 -3.19
N GLU A 2 16.80 -1.98 -4.12
CA GLU A 2 15.36 -2.25 -4.20
C GLU A 2 15.02 -2.96 -5.53
N TYR A 3 13.81 -3.49 -5.62
CA TYR A 3 13.33 -4.22 -6.80
C TYR A 3 11.96 -3.72 -7.24
N PHE A 4 11.77 -3.56 -8.56
CA PHE A 4 10.52 -3.09 -9.14
C PHE A 4 10.15 -3.91 -10.39
N VAL A 5 9.42 -5.00 -10.16
CA VAL A 5 8.99 -5.94 -11.21
C VAL A 5 7.48 -6.12 -11.18
N SER A 6 6.90 -6.80 -12.18
CA SER A 6 5.46 -7.10 -12.18
C SER A 6 5.08 -7.86 -10.92
N TYR A 7 4.03 -7.41 -10.22
CA TYR A 7 3.48 -8.11 -9.07
C TYR A 7 2.51 -9.23 -9.45
N TYR A 8 2.30 -9.49 -10.74
CA TYR A 8 1.45 -10.59 -11.19
C TYR A 8 2.28 -11.87 -11.35
N ASP A 9 1.92 -12.93 -10.62
CA ASP A 9 2.44 -14.29 -10.86
C ASP A 9 1.82 -14.89 -12.13
N TYR A 10 0.56 -14.52 -12.41
CA TYR A 10 -0.17 -14.86 -13.63
C TYR A 10 -0.96 -13.64 -14.10
N TYR A 11 -0.97 -13.38 -15.41
CA TYR A 11 -1.72 -12.28 -16.00
C TYR A 11 -2.24 -12.65 -17.39
N GLN A 12 -3.56 -12.67 -17.54
CA GLN A 12 -4.28 -12.77 -18.80
C GLN A 12 -5.00 -11.44 -19.06
N PRO A 13 -4.66 -10.72 -20.13
CA PRO A 13 -5.38 -9.50 -20.50
C PRO A 13 -6.78 -9.84 -21.02
N GLU A 14 -7.68 -8.87 -20.89
CA GLU A 14 -8.96 -8.90 -21.60
C GLU A 14 -8.70 -8.79 -23.11
N ALA A 15 -9.34 -9.65 -23.89
CA ALA A 15 -9.19 -9.64 -25.33
C ALA A 15 -10.44 -10.16 -26.03
N TYR A 16 -10.73 -9.63 -27.21
CA TYR A 16 -11.73 -10.19 -28.11
C TYR A 16 -11.02 -10.81 -29.32
N VAL A 17 -11.36 -12.05 -29.65
CA VAL A 17 -10.81 -12.81 -30.77
C VAL A 17 -11.85 -12.88 -31.88
N PRO A 18 -11.75 -12.05 -32.94
CA PRO A 18 -12.81 -11.94 -33.96
C PRO A 18 -13.00 -13.22 -34.76
N SER A 19 -11.93 -13.99 -34.99
CA SER A 19 -11.97 -15.20 -35.81
C SER A 19 -12.82 -16.33 -35.20
N SER A 20 -12.98 -16.34 -33.89
CA SER A 20 -13.74 -17.34 -33.14
C SER A 20 -14.91 -16.74 -32.36
N ASP A 21 -15.21 -15.46 -32.60
CA ASP A 21 -16.19 -14.67 -31.84
C ASP A 21 -16.09 -14.88 -30.32
N THR A 22 -14.86 -14.92 -29.82
CA THR A 22 -14.59 -15.29 -28.42
C THR A 22 -14.16 -14.06 -27.64
N PHE A 23 -14.87 -13.79 -26.55
CA PHE A 23 -14.42 -12.84 -25.55
C PHE A 23 -13.63 -13.57 -24.46
N ILE A 24 -12.42 -13.11 -24.21
CA ILE A 24 -11.51 -13.60 -23.19
C ILE A 24 -11.53 -12.57 -22.05
N GLU A 25 -12.10 -12.96 -20.91
CA GLU A 25 -12.11 -12.13 -19.72
C GLU A 25 -10.69 -11.98 -19.14
N LYS A 26 -10.46 -10.84 -18.48
CA LYS A 26 -9.25 -10.61 -17.71
C LYS A 26 -9.21 -11.57 -16.53
N ASP A 27 -8.07 -12.23 -16.36
CA ASP A 27 -7.77 -13.04 -15.18
C ASP A 27 -6.35 -12.77 -14.70
N ALA A 28 -6.12 -12.73 -13.39
CA ALA A 28 -4.80 -12.43 -12.86
C ALA A 28 -4.64 -12.94 -11.41
N SER A 29 -3.41 -13.33 -11.09
CA SER A 29 -3.00 -13.68 -9.72
C SER A 29 -1.90 -12.72 -9.25
N VAL A 30 -2.09 -12.13 -8.08
CA VAL A 30 -1.20 -11.12 -7.49
C VAL A 30 -0.29 -11.76 -6.45
N ASN A 31 0.99 -11.45 -6.54
CA ASN A 31 2.01 -11.77 -5.55
C ASN A 31 2.16 -10.63 -4.54
N GLU A 32 1.65 -10.85 -3.33
CA GLU A 32 1.68 -9.86 -2.26
C GLU A 32 3.10 -9.44 -1.85
N HIS A 33 4.07 -10.35 -1.95
CA HIS A 33 5.45 -10.07 -1.57
C HIS A 33 6.13 -9.15 -2.60
N ILE A 34 5.91 -9.39 -3.89
CA ILE A 34 6.43 -8.49 -4.94
C ILE A 34 5.77 -7.12 -4.86
N GLU A 35 4.47 -7.06 -4.57
CA GLU A 35 3.80 -5.78 -4.37
C GLU A 35 4.41 -4.99 -3.20
N GLN A 36 4.72 -5.67 -2.09
CA GLN A 36 5.43 -5.04 -0.98
C GLN A 36 6.84 -4.54 -1.38
N MET A 37 7.56 -5.29 -2.22
CA MET A 37 8.86 -4.84 -2.73
C MET A 37 8.73 -3.59 -3.62
N ARG A 38 7.67 -3.50 -4.45
CA ARG A 38 7.39 -2.30 -5.25
C ARG A 38 7.11 -1.09 -4.37
N LEU A 39 6.29 -1.25 -3.33
CA LEU A 39 5.99 -0.19 -2.37
C LEU A 39 7.25 0.28 -1.62
N SER A 40 8.14 -0.65 -1.26
CA SER A 40 9.45 -0.34 -0.67
C SER A 40 10.31 0.50 -1.63
N ALA A 41 10.39 0.10 -2.90
CA ALA A 41 11.16 0.81 -3.92
C ALA A 41 10.66 2.25 -4.13
N THR A 42 9.34 2.44 -4.27
CA THR A 42 8.74 3.77 -4.45
C THR A 42 8.99 4.65 -3.23
N LYS A 43 8.81 4.11 -2.02
CA LYS A 43 9.08 4.83 -0.77
C LYS A 43 10.55 5.25 -0.68
N ALA A 44 11.48 4.35 -0.96
CA ALA A 44 12.91 4.62 -0.89
C ALA A 44 13.30 5.77 -1.84
N LEU A 45 12.79 5.76 -3.09
CA LEU A 45 13.03 6.82 -4.06
C LEU A 45 12.51 8.20 -3.62
N LEU A 46 11.43 8.24 -2.85
CA LEU A 46 10.85 9.49 -2.35
C LEU A 46 11.59 10.03 -1.11
N GLU A 47 12.10 9.15 -0.25
CA GLU A 47 12.72 9.54 1.01
C GLU A 47 14.23 9.78 0.91
N ARG A 48 14.93 9.16 -0.06
CA ARG A 48 16.38 9.12 -0.13
C ARG A 48 16.93 9.30 -1.53
N ARG A 49 18.14 9.88 -1.64
CA ARG A 49 18.86 10.06 -2.91
C ARG A 49 19.82 8.92 -3.25
N ASP A 50 20.17 8.09 -2.28
CA ASP A 50 21.15 7.00 -2.39
C ASP A 50 20.46 5.64 -2.61
N VAL A 51 19.60 5.58 -3.64
CA VAL A 51 18.77 4.40 -3.94
C VAL A 51 19.08 3.86 -5.33
N VAL A 52 19.29 2.55 -5.40
CA VAL A 52 19.41 1.80 -6.65
C VAL A 52 18.26 0.82 -6.73
N VAL A 53 17.49 0.89 -7.82
CA VAL A 53 16.33 0.03 -8.10
C VAL A 53 16.65 -0.85 -9.30
N VAL A 54 16.53 -2.16 -9.14
CA VAL A 54 16.55 -3.11 -10.27
C VAL A 54 15.11 -3.29 -10.74
N ALA A 55 14.82 -2.89 -11.97
CA ALA A 55 13.45 -2.86 -12.48
C ALA A 55 13.27 -3.63 -13.78
N SER A 56 12.05 -4.16 -13.98
CA SER A 56 11.60 -4.65 -15.30
C SER A 56 10.92 -3.53 -16.09
N VAL A 57 10.43 -3.86 -17.29
CA VAL A 57 9.57 -2.98 -18.10
C VAL A 57 8.36 -2.47 -17.31
N SER A 58 7.96 -3.13 -16.21
CA SER A 58 6.91 -2.61 -15.31
C SER A 58 7.14 -1.17 -14.81
N ALA A 59 8.37 -0.64 -14.85
CA ALA A 59 8.68 0.73 -14.45
C ALA A 59 8.16 1.81 -15.41
N ILE A 60 7.84 1.47 -16.67
CA ILE A 60 7.25 2.42 -17.62
C ILE A 60 5.72 2.37 -17.63
N TYR A 61 5.12 1.40 -16.94
CA TYR A 61 3.68 1.35 -16.74
C TYR A 61 3.32 2.29 -15.60
N GLY A 62 2.30 3.14 -15.83
CA GLY A 62 1.96 4.24 -14.94
C GLY A 62 1.80 3.82 -13.49
N LEU A 63 2.75 4.23 -12.65
CA LEU A 63 2.46 4.45 -11.24
C LEU A 63 1.62 5.73 -11.19
N GLY A 64 0.55 5.74 -10.38
CA GLY A 64 -0.25 6.94 -10.17
C GLY A 64 0.59 8.16 -9.74
N ASP A 65 -0.05 9.33 -9.66
CA ASP A 65 0.62 10.58 -9.27
C ASP A 65 1.47 10.41 -7.99
N PRO A 66 2.79 10.71 -8.03
CA PRO A 66 3.65 10.65 -6.85
C PRO A 66 3.11 11.44 -5.66
N ASP A 67 2.46 12.58 -5.92
CA ASP A 67 1.87 13.42 -4.87
C ASP A 67 0.65 12.75 -4.23
N LEU A 68 -0.12 11.96 -4.98
CA LEU A 68 -1.18 11.13 -4.42
C LEU A 68 -0.60 10.02 -3.55
N TYR A 69 0.50 9.39 -3.96
CA TYR A 69 1.15 8.35 -3.16
C TYR A 69 1.69 8.91 -1.83
N LEU A 70 2.35 10.08 -1.87
CA LEU A 70 2.79 10.78 -0.65
C LEU A 70 1.60 11.11 0.27
N LYS A 71 0.48 11.56 -0.30
CA LYS A 71 -0.78 11.78 0.42
C LYS A 71 -1.42 10.50 0.92
N MET A 72 -0.97 9.32 0.53
CA MET A 72 -1.43 8.04 1.07
C MET A 72 -0.56 7.54 2.24
N MET A 73 0.48 8.28 2.63
CA MET A 73 1.32 7.92 3.76
C MET A 73 0.89 8.64 5.05
N LEU A 74 0.96 7.91 6.16
CA LEU A 74 0.87 8.45 7.51
C LEU A 74 2.29 8.50 8.10
N HIS A 75 2.87 9.70 8.16
CA HIS A 75 4.17 9.91 8.81
C HIS A 75 3.99 10.13 10.31
N LEU A 76 4.68 9.32 11.12
CA LEU A 76 4.73 9.46 12.57
C LEU A 76 6.19 9.53 13.01
N THR A 77 6.48 10.39 13.98
CA THR A 77 7.82 10.57 14.54
C THR A 77 7.75 10.57 16.07
N VAL A 78 8.76 10.01 16.73
CA VAL A 78 8.83 10.01 18.20
C VAL A 78 8.84 11.45 18.71
N GLY A 79 7.97 11.77 19.66
CA GLY A 79 7.80 13.12 20.21
C GLY A 79 6.81 14.01 19.45
N MET A 80 6.21 13.53 18.36
CA MET A 80 5.14 14.25 17.65
C MET A 80 3.89 14.37 18.53
N LEU A 81 3.38 15.58 18.69
CA LEU A 81 2.08 15.84 19.33
C LEU A 81 0.97 15.67 18.29
N ILE A 82 0.31 14.51 18.32
CA ILE A 82 -0.82 14.20 17.44
C ILE A 82 -1.93 13.52 18.24
N ASP A 83 -3.17 13.94 18.01
CA ASP A 83 -4.34 13.36 18.67
C ASP A 83 -4.61 11.93 18.16
N GLN A 84 -4.94 11.01 19.07
CA GLN A 84 -5.23 9.63 18.71
C GLN A 84 -6.38 9.55 17.69
N ARG A 85 -7.44 10.34 17.83
CA ARG A 85 -8.57 10.33 16.89
C ARG A 85 -8.18 10.91 15.53
N ALA A 86 -7.18 11.78 15.46
CA ALA A 86 -6.62 12.23 14.18
C ALA A 86 -5.92 11.08 13.43
N ILE A 87 -5.15 10.25 14.14
CA ILE A 87 -4.54 9.04 13.56
C ILE A 87 -5.62 8.07 13.05
N LEU A 88 -6.68 7.82 13.84
CA LEU A 88 -7.74 6.88 13.44
C LEU A 88 -8.51 7.37 12.21
N ARG A 89 -8.84 8.66 12.15
CA ARG A 89 -9.46 9.26 10.96
C ARG A 89 -8.57 9.11 9.74
N ARG A 90 -7.27 9.37 9.91
CA ARG A 90 -6.31 9.24 8.83
C ARG A 90 -6.20 7.82 8.31
N LEU A 91 -6.15 6.82 9.20
CA LEU A 91 -6.15 5.41 8.80
C LEU A 91 -7.42 5.02 8.03
N ALA A 92 -8.58 5.57 8.41
CA ALA A 92 -9.83 5.35 7.69
C ALA A 92 -9.83 5.98 6.28
N GLU A 93 -9.29 7.20 6.12
CA GLU A 93 -9.08 7.82 4.81
C GLU A 93 -8.20 6.96 3.90
N LEU A 94 -7.18 6.32 4.49
CA LEU A 94 -6.26 5.39 3.83
C LEU A 94 -6.86 3.99 3.60
N GLN A 95 -8.17 3.81 3.77
CA GLN A 95 -8.88 2.55 3.57
C GLN A 95 -8.48 1.41 4.52
N TYR A 96 -7.84 1.71 5.65
CA TYR A 96 -7.66 0.70 6.69
C TYR A 96 -8.98 0.46 7.43
N THR A 97 -9.27 -0.80 7.73
CA THR A 97 -10.49 -1.18 8.43
C THR A 97 -10.23 -1.43 9.91
N ARG A 98 -11.15 -1.01 10.78
CA ARG A 98 -11.04 -1.31 12.21
C ARG A 98 -11.41 -2.77 12.44
N ASN A 99 -10.50 -3.55 13.01
CA ASN A 99 -10.76 -4.93 13.43
C ASN A 99 -10.19 -5.18 14.83
N ASP A 100 -11.06 -5.15 15.83
CA ASP A 100 -10.66 -5.33 17.23
C ASP A 100 -10.41 -6.81 17.59
N GLN A 101 -10.85 -7.76 16.75
CA GLN A 101 -10.75 -9.21 16.99
C GLN A 101 -9.50 -9.83 16.37
N ALA A 102 -9.23 -9.56 15.09
CA ALA A 102 -8.12 -10.12 14.33
C ALA A 102 -7.22 -9.02 13.75
N PHE A 103 -5.94 -9.07 14.11
CA PHE A 103 -4.94 -8.17 13.55
C PHE A 103 -4.38 -8.78 12.27
N GLN A 104 -4.69 -8.16 11.13
CA GLN A 104 -4.36 -8.62 9.79
C GLN A 104 -3.89 -7.43 8.95
N ARG A 105 -3.27 -7.70 7.80
CA ARG A 105 -2.86 -6.65 6.87
C ARG A 105 -4.08 -5.81 6.46
N GLY A 106 -3.94 -4.48 6.47
CA GLY A 106 -5.03 -3.56 6.15
C GLY A 106 -6.02 -3.32 7.29
N THR A 107 -5.78 -3.87 8.50
CA THR A 107 -6.60 -3.59 9.68
C THR A 107 -5.85 -2.80 10.76
N PHE A 108 -6.59 -2.03 11.56
CA PHE A 108 -6.10 -1.42 12.80
C PHE A 108 -7.02 -1.74 13.98
N ARG A 109 -6.47 -1.69 15.20
CA ARG A 109 -7.23 -1.82 16.44
C ARG A 109 -6.77 -0.79 17.46
N VAL A 110 -7.67 -0.37 18.32
CA VAL A 110 -7.36 0.54 19.42
C VAL A 110 -7.47 -0.23 20.72
N ARG A 111 -6.35 -0.38 21.43
CA ARG A 111 -6.38 -0.77 22.84
C ARG A 111 -6.25 0.52 23.63
N GLY A 112 -7.31 0.93 24.30
CA GLY A 112 -7.24 2.07 25.19
C GLY A 112 -6.18 1.81 26.25
N GLU A 113 -5.23 2.72 26.43
CA GLU A 113 -4.73 2.91 27.78
C GLU A 113 -5.92 3.48 28.56
N GLY A 114 -6.38 2.70 29.54
CA GLY A 114 -7.45 3.11 30.42
C GLY A 114 -7.12 4.49 30.97
N ASP A 115 -8.15 5.33 30.96
CA ASP A 115 -8.30 6.50 31.80
C ASP A 115 -7.66 6.25 33.19
N ARG A 116 -6.38 6.58 33.33
CA ARG A 116 -5.72 6.73 34.63
C ARG A 116 -5.82 8.19 34.99
N HIS A 117 -7.05 8.62 35.26
CA HIS A 117 -7.28 9.68 36.21
C HIS A 117 -6.75 9.18 37.56
N LEU A 118 -5.51 9.53 37.89
CA LEU A 118 -5.01 9.45 39.25
C LEU A 118 -5.71 10.56 40.04
N PRO A 119 -6.57 10.26 41.04
CA PRO A 119 -7.05 11.29 41.94
C PRO A 119 -5.90 11.70 42.86
N GLY A 120 -5.58 12.99 42.84
CA GLY A 120 -4.74 13.68 43.81
C GLY A 120 -5.49 14.90 44.33
#